data_AF-A0A022MQB6-F1
#
_entry.id   AF-A0A022MQB6-F1
#
_cell.length_a   1.000
_cell.length_b   1.000
_cell.length_c   1.000
_cell.angle_alpha   90.00
_cell.angle_beta   90.00
_cell.angle_gamma   90.00
#
_symmetry.space_group_name_H-M   'P 1'
#
loop_
_entity.id
_entity.type
_entity.pdbx_description
1 polymer ?
#
loop_
_entity_poly.entity_id
_entity_poly.type
_entity_poly.pdbx_seq_one_letter_code
_entity_poly.pdbx_strand_id
1 'polypeptide(L)'
;SGLVGSMTHCDGYCAAALGRSADVASVGIDAEPDEPLPEEVLPAVTLPDERRRLDELAERRPDVHWQRLLFSAKESVYKAWYPLTGQWLDFTEADVEIGTDPGAPHSGGFRARLLVPGPVLDGRHLTHFDGRWAAGAGLLVTAVTVHHT
;
A
#
# COMPACT_ATOMS: atom_id res chain seq x y z
N SER A 1 -1.22 -14.51 21.39
CA SER A 1 -1.65 -13.10 21.46
C SER A 1 -2.97 -12.96 20.71
N GLY A 2 -3.77 -11.92 20.98
CA GLY A 2 -5.10 -11.73 20.37
C GLY A 2 -5.23 -10.49 19.48
N LEU A 3 -4.11 -9.87 19.12
CA LEU A 3 -4.05 -8.65 18.33
C LEU A 3 -3.02 -8.80 17.21
N VAL A 4 -3.32 -8.19 16.07
CA VAL A 4 -2.40 -7.91 14.97
C VAL A 4 -2.38 -6.41 14.71
N GLY A 5 -1.34 -5.91 14.06
CA GLY A 5 -1.29 -4.49 13.71
C GLY A 5 -0.02 -4.05 13.03
N SER A 6 0.01 -2.76 12.72
CA SER A 6 1.10 -2.09 12.02
C SER A 6 1.28 -0.67 12.56
N MET A 7 2.50 -0.16 12.44
CA MET A 7 2.88 1.20 12.84
C MET A 7 3.60 1.87 11.67
N THR A 8 3.47 3.19 11.58
CA THR A 8 4.19 4.01 10.62
C THR A 8 4.55 5.36 11.26
N HIS A 9 5.58 6.00 10.72
CA HIS A 9 5.97 7.35 11.08
C HIS A 9 6.67 8.03 9.90
N CYS A 10 6.46 9.33 9.81
CA CYS A 10 7.22 10.24 8.95
C CYS A 10 7.27 11.61 9.65
N ASP A 11 7.89 12.60 9.02
CA ASP A 11 8.00 13.93 9.61
C ASP A 11 6.61 14.51 9.91
N GLY A 12 6.34 14.77 11.20
CA GLY A 12 5.08 15.33 11.66
C GLY A 12 3.92 14.33 11.83
N TYR A 13 4.13 13.03 11.62
CA TYR A 13 3.06 12.04 11.77
C TYR A 13 3.56 10.69 12.32
N CYS A 14 2.82 10.16 13.30
CA CYS A 14 3.00 8.80 13.82
C CYS A 14 1.64 8.14 13.98
N ALA A 15 1.50 6.89 13.58
CA ALA A 15 0.26 6.14 13.72
C ALA A 15 0.49 4.67 14.03
N ALA A 16 -0.52 4.06 14.65
CA ALA A 16 -0.63 2.63 14.85
C ALA A 16 -2.05 2.18 14.56
N ALA A 17 -2.20 1.06 13.86
CA ALA A 17 -3.49 0.41 13.63
C ALA A 17 -3.45 -1.01 14.22
N LEU A 18 -4.44 -1.33 15.04
CA LEU A 18 -4.58 -2.63 15.69
C LEU A 18 -5.93 -3.24 15.35
N GLY A 19 -5.95 -4.56 15.16
CA GLY A 19 -7.17 -5.35 15.00
C GLY A 19 -7.12 -6.60 15.87
N ARG A 20 -8.29 -7.13 16.23
CA ARG A 20 -8.35 -8.45 16.86
C ARG A 20 -7.91 -9.50 15.86
N SER A 21 -7.00 -10.39 16.26
CA SER A 21 -6.47 -11.44 15.40
C SER A 21 -7.50 -12.50 15.01
N ALA A 22 -8.72 -12.44 15.58
CA ALA A 22 -9.85 -13.27 15.18
C ALA A 22 -10.71 -12.61 14.09
N ASP A 23 -10.61 -11.29 13.91
CA ASP A 23 -11.41 -10.53 12.94
C ASP A 23 -10.59 -10.19 11.68
N VAL A 24 -9.28 -9.99 11.83
CA VAL A 24 -8.34 -9.65 10.76
C VAL A 24 -7.06 -10.48 10.90
N ALA A 25 -6.60 -11.02 9.78
CA ALA A 25 -5.40 -11.84 9.71
C ALA A 25 -4.12 -10.99 9.72
N SER A 26 -4.16 -9.83 9.07
CA SER A 26 -3.02 -8.90 9.03
C SER A 26 -3.47 -7.48 8.69
N VAL A 27 -2.68 -6.50 9.10
CA VAL A 27 -2.85 -5.08 8.81
C VAL A 27 -1.50 -4.51 8.42
N GLY A 28 -1.46 -3.70 7.37
CA GLY A 28 -0.29 -2.89 7.01
C GLY A 28 -0.72 -1.45 6.80
N ILE A 29 -0.08 -0.51 7.49
CA ILE A 29 -0.28 0.93 7.27
C ILE A 29 1.03 1.59 6.91
N ASP A 30 0.94 2.64 6.10
CA ASP A 30 2.05 3.51 5.84
C ASP A 30 1.64 4.98 5.67
N ALA A 31 2.57 5.88 5.95
CA ALA A 31 2.39 7.30 5.86
C ALA A 31 3.67 7.98 5.35
N GLU A 32 3.54 8.80 4.32
CA GLU A 32 4.63 9.53 3.68
C GLU A 32 4.25 11.01 3.53
N PRO A 33 5.21 11.95 3.53
CA PRO A 33 4.95 13.31 3.09
C PRO A 33 4.41 13.32 1.65
N ASP A 34 3.44 14.18 1.36
CA ASP A 34 2.92 14.39 0.01
C ASP A 34 3.90 15.27 -0.79
N GLU A 35 5.05 14.70 -1.09
CA GLU A 35 6.18 15.32 -1.78
C GLU A 35 6.73 14.37 -2.85
N PRO A 36 7.49 14.89 -3.85
CA PRO A 36 8.10 14.06 -4.87
C PRO A 36 8.94 12.92 -4.29
N LEU A 37 8.88 11.76 -4.92
CA LEU A 37 9.82 10.68 -4.65
C LEU A 37 11.18 11.02 -5.30
N PRO A 38 12.34 10.78 -4.64
CA PRO A 38 13.63 11.01 -5.27
C PRO A 38 13.75 10.18 -6.55
N GLU A 39 14.24 10.80 -7.62
CA GLU A 39 14.30 10.20 -8.95
C GLU A 39 15.14 8.91 -8.96
N GLU A 40 16.17 8.84 -8.11
CA GLU A 40 17.04 7.70 -7.92
C GLU A 40 16.34 6.48 -7.28
N VAL A 41 15.26 6.69 -6.53
CA VAL A 41 14.49 5.61 -5.87
C VAL A 41 13.46 5.01 -6.82
N LEU A 42 12.92 5.81 -7.73
CA LEU A 42 11.82 5.42 -8.61
C LEU A 42 12.06 4.10 -9.37
N PRO A 43 13.24 3.84 -9.99
CA PRO A 43 13.48 2.59 -10.72
C PRO A 43 13.48 1.35 -9.82
N ALA A 44 13.86 1.50 -8.55
CA ALA A 44 13.92 0.39 -7.59
C ALA A 44 12.55 0.02 -7.03
N VAL A 45 11.61 0.99 -6.99
CA VAL A 45 10.30 0.79 -6.35
C VAL A 45 9.14 0.66 -7.34
N THR A 46 9.40 0.81 -8.65
CA THR A 46 8.36 0.80 -9.69
C THR A 46 8.64 -0.17 -10.84
N LEU A 47 7.56 -0.78 -11.33
CA LEU A 47 7.53 -1.52 -12.58
C LEU A 47 7.26 -0.56 -13.76
N PRO A 48 7.67 -0.91 -15.00
CA PRO A 48 7.38 -0.08 -16.18
C PRO A 48 5.90 0.21 -16.39
N ASP A 49 5.03 -0.78 -16.21
CA ASP A 49 3.58 -0.61 -16.36
C ASP A 49 2.97 0.24 -15.25
N GLU A 50 3.53 0.21 -14.04
CA GLU A 50 3.13 1.10 -12.96
C GLU A 50 3.41 2.55 -13.35
N ARG A 51 4.62 2.86 -13.83
CA ARG A 51 5.00 4.22 -14.26
C ARG A 51 4.03 4.79 -15.29
N ARG A 52 3.67 4.01 -16.32
CA ARG A 52 2.67 4.43 -17.33
C ARG A 52 1.32 4.79 -16.69
N ARG A 53 0.81 3.94 -15.79
CA ARG A 53 -0.47 4.21 -15.10
C ARG A 53 -0.39 5.43 -14.17
N LEU A 54 0.78 5.66 -13.54
CA LEU A 54 1.01 6.83 -12.72
C LEU A 54 1.04 8.11 -13.56
N ASP A 55 1.64 8.10 -14.75
CA ASP A 55 1.64 9.25 -15.66
C ASP A 55 0.21 9.64 -16.06
N GLU A 56 -0.62 8.64 -16.40
CA GLU A 56 -2.05 8.85 -16.69
C GLU A 56 -2.82 9.41 -15.49
N LEU A 57 -2.47 9.01 -14.26
CA LEU A 57 -3.06 9.57 -13.04
C LEU A 57 -2.61 11.02 -12.82
N ALA A 58 -1.32 11.31 -13.01
CA ALA A 58 -0.76 12.64 -12.86
C ALA A 58 -1.35 13.64 -13.86
N GLU A 59 -1.60 13.23 -15.10
CA GLU A 59 -2.29 14.06 -16.10
C GLU A 59 -3.71 14.45 -15.65
N ARG A 60 -4.44 13.50 -15.06
CA ARG A 60 -5.80 13.77 -14.57
C ARG A 60 -5.78 14.58 -13.28
N ARG A 61 -4.77 14.36 -12.43
CA ARG A 61 -4.71 14.79 -11.03
C ARG A 61 -3.27 15.14 -10.63
N PRO A 62 -2.80 16.35 -10.99
CA PRO A 62 -1.42 16.77 -10.73
C PRO A 62 -1.16 17.15 -9.26
N ASP A 63 -2.20 17.15 -8.42
CA ASP A 63 -2.19 17.59 -7.03
C ASP A 63 -1.75 16.51 -6.02
N VAL A 64 -1.47 15.30 -6.48
CA VAL A 64 -1.03 14.16 -5.64
C VAL A 64 0.29 13.63 -6.19
N HIS A 65 1.27 13.37 -5.32
CA HIS A 65 2.54 12.76 -5.72
C HIS A 65 2.40 11.23 -5.89
N TRP A 66 1.82 10.81 -7.03
CA TRP A 66 1.45 9.41 -7.29
C TRP A 66 2.59 8.40 -7.16
N GLN A 67 3.82 8.79 -7.49
CA GLN A 67 5.01 7.93 -7.33
C GLN A 67 5.31 7.65 -5.84
N ARG A 68 5.18 8.67 -4.99
CA ARG A 68 5.31 8.54 -3.53
C ARG A 68 4.14 7.74 -2.95
N LEU A 69 2.93 7.95 -3.46
CA LEU A 69 1.77 7.17 -3.06
C LEU A 69 1.93 5.68 -3.40
N LEU A 70 2.46 5.36 -4.57
CA LEU A 70 2.78 3.98 -4.96
C LEU A 70 3.81 3.36 -4.01
N PHE A 71 4.85 4.11 -3.65
CA PHE A 71 5.85 3.68 -2.66
C PHE A 71 5.19 3.35 -1.31
N SER A 72 4.39 4.27 -0.77
CA SER A 72 3.62 4.08 0.48
C SER A 72 2.69 2.86 0.41
N ALA A 73 2.03 2.66 -0.74
CA ALA A 73 1.16 1.50 -0.95
C ALA A 73 1.95 0.19 -0.90
N LYS A 74 3.14 0.13 -1.52
CA LYS A 74 4.00 -1.05 -1.47
C LYS A 74 4.58 -1.30 -0.07
N GLU A 75 4.93 -0.27 0.68
CA GLU A 75 5.27 -0.36 2.11
C GLU A 75 4.13 -0.99 2.92
N SER A 76 2.89 -0.55 2.68
CA SER A 76 1.70 -1.10 3.35
C SER A 76 1.45 -2.57 2.98
N VAL A 77 1.69 -2.93 1.71
CA VAL A 77 1.62 -4.32 1.23
C VAL A 77 2.67 -5.18 1.95
N TYR A 78 3.91 -4.71 2.05
CA TYR A 78 4.97 -5.43 2.78
C TYR A 78 4.62 -5.61 4.26
N LYS A 79 4.10 -4.56 4.92
CA LYS A 79 3.70 -4.61 6.34
C LYS A 79 2.52 -5.55 6.58
N ALA A 80 1.62 -5.72 5.61
CA ALA A 80 0.55 -6.73 5.67
C ALA A 80 1.06 -8.14 5.32
N TRP A 81 2.03 -8.25 4.40
CA TRP A 81 2.63 -9.50 3.93
C TRP A 81 3.48 -10.20 5.00
N TYR A 82 4.42 -9.47 5.60
CA TYR A 82 5.47 -10.07 6.43
C TYR A 82 4.93 -10.86 7.63
N PRO A 83 3.91 -10.41 8.38
CA PRO A 83 3.32 -11.21 9.45
C PRO A 83 2.69 -12.53 9.00
N LEU A 84 2.26 -12.62 7.74
CA LEU A 84 1.61 -13.82 7.18
C LEU A 84 2.62 -14.84 6.65
N THR A 85 3.81 -14.39 6.24
CA THR A 85 4.76 -15.22 5.48
C THR A 85 6.10 -15.40 6.20
N GLY A 86 6.52 -14.43 7.00
CA GLY A 86 7.88 -14.33 7.53
C GLY A 86 8.95 -14.10 6.46
N GLN A 87 8.55 -13.71 5.23
CA GLN A 87 9.43 -13.63 4.07
C GLN A 87 9.58 -12.19 3.58
N TRP A 88 10.73 -11.88 2.98
CA TRP A 88 10.92 -10.66 2.24
C TRP A 88 10.00 -10.61 1.00
N LEU A 89 9.51 -9.43 0.65
CA LEU A 89 8.79 -9.15 -0.58
C LEU A 89 9.39 -7.88 -1.17
N ASP A 90 10.05 -8.01 -2.31
CA ASP A 90 10.67 -6.89 -3.01
C ASP A 90 9.61 -5.99 -3.67
N PHE A 91 9.93 -4.71 -3.87
CA PHE A 91 9.02 -3.78 -4.55
C PHE A 91 8.63 -4.25 -5.95
N THR A 92 9.51 -4.97 -6.65
CA THR A 92 9.24 -5.52 -7.99
C THR A 92 8.44 -6.82 -7.97
N GLU A 93 8.16 -7.40 -6.80
CA GLU A 93 7.38 -8.64 -6.61
C GLU A 93 5.88 -8.39 -6.39
N ALA A 94 5.45 -7.12 -6.43
CA ALA A 94 4.04 -6.74 -6.41
C ALA A 94 3.76 -5.67 -7.45
N ASP A 95 2.72 -5.87 -8.26
CA ASP A 95 2.22 -4.90 -9.23
C ASP A 95 0.99 -4.19 -8.66
N VAL A 96 1.07 -2.89 -8.46
CA VAL A 96 0.02 -2.09 -7.82
C VAL A 96 -0.71 -1.22 -8.84
N GLU A 97 -2.03 -1.32 -8.82
CA GLU A 97 -2.94 -0.47 -9.57
C GLU A 97 -3.69 0.45 -8.62
N ILE A 98 -3.60 1.76 -8.83
CA ILE A 98 -4.23 2.79 -7.99
C ILE A 98 -5.46 3.35 -8.72
N GLY A 99 -6.59 3.40 -8.01
CA GLY A 99 -7.82 4.04 -8.43
C GLY A 99 -8.18 5.23 -7.55
N THR A 100 -9.06 6.10 -8.04
CA THR A 100 -9.65 7.21 -7.28
C THR A 100 -11.12 6.94 -7.01
N ASP A 101 -11.63 7.36 -5.86
CA ASP A 101 -13.05 7.25 -5.55
C ASP A 101 -13.86 8.31 -6.32
N PRO A 102 -15.07 7.98 -6.81
CA PRO A 102 -15.92 8.96 -7.49
C PRO A 102 -16.26 10.15 -6.59
N GLY A 103 -15.95 11.37 -7.05
CA GLY A 103 -16.24 12.60 -6.32
C GLY A 103 -15.37 12.87 -5.09
N ALA A 104 -14.42 11.99 -4.76
CA ALA A 104 -13.48 12.17 -3.66
C ALA A 104 -12.05 12.28 -4.21
N PRO A 105 -11.59 13.51 -4.49
CA PRO A 105 -10.37 13.71 -5.26
C PRO A 105 -9.11 13.19 -4.56
N HIS A 106 -9.08 13.17 -3.24
CA HIS A 106 -7.90 12.83 -2.45
C HIS A 106 -8.06 11.49 -1.71
N SER A 107 -8.84 10.56 -2.25
CA SER A 107 -8.92 9.20 -1.72
C SER A 107 -9.24 8.18 -2.80
N GLY A 108 -8.97 6.92 -2.50
CA GLY A 108 -9.29 5.83 -3.41
C GLY A 108 -8.90 4.47 -2.87
N GLY A 109 -8.97 3.49 -3.76
CA GLY A 109 -8.48 2.14 -3.54
C GLY A 109 -7.21 1.88 -4.33
N PHE A 110 -6.49 0.83 -3.94
CA PHE A 110 -5.47 0.22 -4.78
C PHE A 110 -5.56 -1.30 -4.66
N ARG A 111 -5.12 -2.00 -5.71
CA ARG A 111 -4.97 -3.45 -5.72
C ARG A 111 -3.51 -3.80 -5.99
N ALA A 112 -2.91 -4.56 -5.08
CA ALA A 112 -1.54 -5.04 -5.18
C ALA A 112 -1.56 -6.52 -5.57
N ARG A 113 -1.33 -6.81 -6.86
CA ARG A 113 -1.21 -8.17 -7.38
C ARG A 113 0.17 -8.73 -7.06
N LEU A 114 0.19 -9.89 -6.41
CA LEU A 114 1.43 -10.58 -6.05
C LEU A 114 2.03 -11.26 -7.29
N LEU A 115 3.30 -11.01 -7.56
CA LEU A 115 4.06 -11.61 -8.67
C LEU A 115 4.87 -12.83 -8.24
N VAL A 116 4.77 -13.18 -6.96
CA VAL A 116 5.32 -14.37 -6.32
C VAL A 116 4.18 -15.20 -5.70
N PRO A 117 4.40 -16.48 -5.36
CA PRO A 117 3.40 -17.28 -4.66
C PRO A 117 2.97 -16.59 -3.35
N GLY A 118 1.71 -16.19 -3.25
CA GLY A 118 1.20 -15.51 -2.06
C GLY A 118 0.89 -16.44 -0.88
N PRO A 119 0.65 -15.88 0.31
CA PRO A 119 0.37 -16.65 1.52
C PRO A 119 -0.86 -17.53 1.38
N VAL A 120 -0.85 -18.64 2.10
CA VAL A 120 -2.05 -19.45 2.34
C VAL A 120 -2.72 -18.95 3.59
N LEU A 121 -3.92 -18.39 3.46
CA LEU A 121 -4.77 -17.98 4.56
C LEU A 121 -6.06 -18.79 4.51
N ASP A 122 -6.44 -19.42 5.62
CA ASP A 122 -7.66 -20.24 5.73
C ASP A 122 -7.82 -21.27 4.60
N GLY A 123 -6.69 -21.89 4.18
CA GLY A 123 -6.64 -22.88 3.12
C GLY A 123 -6.68 -22.32 1.68
N ARG A 124 -6.64 -20.99 1.51
CA ARG A 124 -6.68 -20.32 0.21
C ARG A 124 -5.38 -19.56 -0.05
N HIS A 125 -4.83 -19.72 -1.25
CA HIS A 125 -3.73 -18.87 -1.70
C HIS A 125 -4.24 -17.48 -2.06
N LEU A 126 -3.69 -16.46 -1.43
CA LEU A 126 -3.93 -15.07 -1.78
C LEU A 126 -3.08 -14.69 -3.00
N THR A 127 -3.68 -14.05 -3.98
CA THR A 127 -3.01 -13.59 -5.21
C THR A 127 -2.86 -12.08 -5.29
N HIS A 128 -3.51 -11.37 -4.38
CA HIS A 128 -3.46 -9.92 -4.28
C HIS A 128 -3.87 -9.47 -2.88
N PHE A 129 -3.56 -8.21 -2.58
CA PHE A 129 -4.16 -7.46 -1.48
C PHE A 129 -4.91 -6.25 -2.03
N ASP A 130 -6.05 -5.95 -1.43
CA ASP A 130 -6.79 -4.71 -1.67
C ASP A 130 -6.48 -3.72 -0.54
N GLY A 131 -6.28 -2.46 -0.90
CA GLY A 131 -5.94 -1.40 0.02
C GLY A 131 -6.69 -0.11 -0.27
N ARG A 132 -6.54 0.83 0.65
CA ARG A 132 -7.13 2.16 0.61
C ARG A 132 -6.05 3.21 0.76
N TRP A 133 -6.28 4.36 0.15
CA TRP A 133 -5.40 5.51 0.30
C TRP A 133 -6.17 6.80 0.50
N ALA A 134 -5.51 7.77 1.14
CA ALA A 134 -5.97 9.14 1.25
C ALA A 134 -4.78 10.11 1.19
N ALA A 135 -5.04 11.32 0.70
CA ALA A 135 -4.10 12.43 0.69
C ALA A 135 -4.73 13.64 1.40
N GLY A 136 -3.93 14.37 2.18
CA GLY A 136 -4.41 15.57 2.86
C GLY A 136 -3.47 16.02 3.97
N ALA A 137 -3.55 17.30 4.33
CA ALA A 137 -2.68 17.91 5.35
C ALA A 137 -1.17 17.69 5.10
N GLY A 138 -0.76 17.60 3.83
CA GLY A 138 0.64 17.35 3.44
C GLY A 138 1.09 15.89 3.60
N LEU A 139 0.16 14.96 3.81
CA LEU A 139 0.43 13.53 4.01
C LEU A 139 -0.28 12.67 2.98
N LEU A 140 0.39 11.58 2.61
CA LEU A 140 -0.17 10.43 1.94
C LEU A 140 -0.27 9.31 2.96
N VAL A 141 -1.43 8.66 3.04
CA VAL A 141 -1.64 7.51 3.92
C VAL A 141 -2.21 6.35 3.14
N THR A 142 -1.69 5.15 3.39
CA THR A 142 -2.13 3.91 2.76
C THR A 142 -2.38 2.84 3.80
N ALA A 143 -3.36 1.98 3.54
CA ALA A 143 -3.70 0.88 4.42
C ALA A 143 -4.11 -0.36 3.64
N VAL A 144 -3.66 -1.53 4.12
CA VAL A 144 -4.08 -2.86 3.68
C VAL A 144 -4.65 -3.58 4.90
N THR A 145 -5.83 -4.17 4.74
CA THR A 145 -6.42 -5.07 5.75
C THR A 145 -6.65 -6.42 5.09
N VAL A 146 -6.06 -7.47 5.66
CA VAL A 146 -6.27 -8.85 5.21
C VAL A 146 -7.26 -9.49 6.16
N HIS A 147 -8.46 -9.80 5.65
CA HIS A 147 -9.51 -10.45 6.42
C HIS A 147 -9.38 -11.97 6.36
N HIS A 148 -9.86 -12.64 7.41
CA HIS A 148 -10.17 -14.07 7.34
C HIS A 148 -11.25 -14.33 6.29
N THR A 149 -11.25 -15.52 5.72
CA THR A 149 -12.19 -15.90 4.65
C THR A 149 -13.38 -16.70 5.15
#